data_AF-A0A7X6SZU8-F1
#
_entry.id   AF-A0A7X6SZU8-F1
#
_cell.length_a   1.000
_cell.length_b   1.000
_cell.length_c   1.000
_cell.angle_alpha   90.00
_cell.angle_beta   90.00
_cell.angle_gamma   90.00
#
_symmetry.space_group_name_H-M   'P 1'
#
loop_
_entity.id
_entity.type
_entity.pdbx_description
1 polymer ?
#
loop_
_entity_poly.entity_id
_entity_poly.type
_entity_poly.pdbx_seq_one_letter_code
_entity_poly.pdbx_strand_id
1 'polypeptide(L)'
;MDIENNQENSSREEISIGPLLRLEREKKGISIQRLSEIIKIREQVIEAIENEEWKRLPARVFIKGFIRSYTNAIGYDTIKALRLFDKTVPLRGEERPRPLRRNVKKVNSLYYIIALLLLIAAAVYIYRVHLEIDTLKAPRPAGELSAVTEEATEAQPEIIDNISFQDETDPFTDISTPYDAAGAQDSTHEIISGSNTGQMIEEIHT
;
A
#
# COMPACT_ATOMS: atom_id res chain seq x y z
N MET A 1 55.82 35.39 -35.19
CA MET A 1 54.55 34.81 -35.64
C MET A 1 54.28 33.68 -34.68
N ASP A 2 53.67 34.06 -33.57
CA ASP A 2 53.46 33.19 -32.43
C ASP A 2 52.33 32.23 -32.80
N ILE A 3 52.69 30.98 -33.06
CA ILE A 3 51.72 29.88 -33.14
C ILE A 3 51.51 29.42 -31.69
N GLU A 4 50.95 30.33 -30.91
CA GLU A 4 50.34 30.03 -29.63
C GLU A 4 48.84 30.04 -29.89
N ASN A 5 48.13 29.06 -29.35
CA ASN A 5 46.65 28.97 -29.34
C ASN A 5 45.99 28.21 -30.50
N ASN A 6 46.12 26.88 -30.51
CA ASN A 6 45.05 26.02 -31.05
C ASN A 6 45.04 24.68 -30.31
N GLN A 7 43.92 24.38 -29.62
CA GLN A 7 43.55 23.10 -28.99
C GLN A 7 43.81 22.90 -27.48
N GLU A 8 43.88 23.96 -26.66
CA GLU A 8 43.66 23.83 -25.18
C GLU A 8 42.17 23.62 -24.83
N ASN A 9 41.32 23.39 -25.83
CA ASN A 9 39.87 23.28 -25.70
C ASN A 9 39.34 21.97 -26.30
N SER A 10 40.09 20.87 -26.11
CA SER A 10 39.49 19.53 -26.10
C SER A 10 38.56 19.49 -24.88
N SER A 11 37.38 20.06 -25.10
CA SER A 11 36.16 20.03 -24.30
C SER A 11 36.19 18.91 -23.27
N ARG A 12 36.18 19.27 -21.97
CA ARG A 12 35.87 18.37 -20.85
C ARG A 12 34.90 17.29 -21.33
N GLU A 13 35.38 16.08 -21.57
CA GLU A 13 34.55 15.00 -22.10
C GLU A 13 33.33 14.88 -21.19
N GLU A 14 32.15 15.24 -21.70
CA GLU A 14 30.90 15.10 -20.96
C GLU A 14 30.68 13.58 -20.82
N ILE A 15 31.13 13.03 -19.69
CA ILE A 15 31.09 11.58 -19.42
C ILE A 15 29.68 11.06 -19.71
N SER A 16 29.58 10.06 -20.58
CA SER A 16 28.30 9.48 -20.94
C SER A 16 27.69 8.72 -19.74
N ILE A 17 26.39 8.43 -19.80
CA ILE A 17 25.65 7.95 -18.63
C ILE A 17 26.14 6.58 -18.13
N GLY A 18 26.47 5.65 -19.02
CA GLY A 18 26.92 4.30 -18.64
C GLY A 18 28.21 4.32 -17.82
N PRO A 19 29.31 4.87 -18.36
CA PRO A 19 30.58 5.06 -17.64
C PRO A 19 30.42 5.85 -16.34
N LEU A 20 29.55 6.88 -16.33
CA LEU A 20 29.26 7.64 -15.12
C LEU A 20 28.62 6.76 -14.03
N LEU A 21 27.62 5.95 -14.38
CA LEU A 21 26.97 5.04 -13.43
C LEU A 21 27.94 3.99 -12.90
N ARG A 22 28.78 3.41 -13.78
CA ARG A 22 29.84 2.48 -13.38
C ARG A 22 30.80 3.13 -12.38
N LEU A 23 31.31 4.31 -12.70
CA LEU A 23 32.23 5.06 -11.85
C LEU A 23 31.62 5.33 -10.47
N GLU A 24 30.37 5.79 -10.42
CA GLU A 24 29.70 6.08 -9.15
C GLU A 24 29.38 4.81 -8.34
N ARG A 25 29.04 3.70 -9.00
CA ARG A 25 28.90 2.39 -8.34
C ARG A 25 30.23 1.93 -7.72
N GLU A 26 31.31 2.03 -8.46
CA GLU A 26 32.65 1.62 -8.02
C GLU A 26 33.15 2.49 -6.87
N LYS A 27 32.90 3.80 -6.89
CA LYS A 27 33.16 4.71 -5.76
C LYS A 27 32.43 4.30 -4.48
N LYS A 28 31.27 3.66 -4.60
CA LYS A 28 30.49 3.13 -3.48
C LYS A 28 30.91 1.71 -3.08
N GLY A 29 31.85 1.08 -3.80
CA GLY A 29 32.30 -0.28 -3.53
C GLY A 29 31.22 -1.35 -3.77
N ILE A 30 30.20 -1.05 -4.58
CA ILE A 30 29.09 -1.97 -4.85
C ILE A 30 29.45 -2.83 -6.06
N SER A 31 29.46 -4.16 -5.93
CA SER A 31 29.66 -5.07 -7.06
C SER A 31 28.39 -5.15 -7.94
N ILE A 32 28.54 -5.61 -9.18
CA ILE A 32 27.41 -5.82 -10.09
C ILE A 32 26.44 -6.86 -9.51
N GLN A 33 26.97 -7.94 -8.91
CA GLN A 33 26.20 -8.99 -8.23
C GLN A 33 25.36 -8.37 -7.11
N ARG A 34 25.99 -7.55 -6.26
CA ARG A 34 25.29 -6.91 -5.14
C ARG A 34 24.23 -5.93 -5.61
N LEU A 35 24.53 -5.15 -6.65
CA LEU A 35 23.57 -4.22 -7.22
C LEU A 35 22.36 -4.97 -7.81
N SER A 36 22.61 -6.05 -8.54
CA SER A 36 21.59 -6.96 -9.09
C SER A 36 20.64 -7.48 -8.00
N GLU A 37 21.18 -7.91 -6.85
CA GLU A 37 20.38 -8.34 -5.69
C GLU A 37 19.51 -7.23 -5.10
N ILE A 38 20.02 -5.99 -5.06
CA ILE A 38 19.33 -4.83 -4.50
C ILE A 38 18.18 -4.39 -5.41
N ILE A 39 18.46 -4.19 -6.70
CA ILE A 39 17.49 -3.62 -7.64
C ILE A 39 16.63 -4.68 -8.36
N LYS A 40 16.91 -5.97 -8.13
CA LYS A 40 16.21 -7.13 -8.71
C LYS A 40 16.23 -7.13 -10.23
N ILE A 41 17.40 -6.85 -10.81
CA ILE A 41 17.64 -6.84 -12.25
C ILE A 41 18.86 -7.71 -12.54
N ARG A 42 18.80 -8.51 -13.62
CA ARG A 42 19.88 -9.41 -14.01
C ARG A 42 21.20 -8.64 -14.22
N GLU A 43 22.32 -9.26 -13.84
CA GLU A 43 23.67 -8.68 -13.98
C GLU A 43 23.97 -8.23 -15.42
N GLN A 44 23.56 -9.02 -16.42
CA GLN A 44 23.78 -8.68 -17.83
C GLN A 44 23.06 -7.38 -18.25
N VAL A 45 21.95 -7.03 -17.61
CA VAL A 45 21.23 -5.78 -17.87
C VAL A 45 21.98 -4.61 -17.24
N ILE A 46 22.57 -4.80 -16.06
CA ILE A 46 23.39 -3.78 -15.40
C ILE A 46 24.64 -3.50 -16.24
N GLU A 47 25.34 -4.54 -16.68
CA GLU A 47 26.48 -4.44 -17.59
C GLU A 47 26.12 -3.73 -18.88
N ALA A 48 25.00 -4.11 -19.51
CA ALA A 48 24.53 -3.45 -20.73
C ALA A 48 24.16 -1.97 -20.52
N ILE A 49 23.69 -1.58 -19.34
CA ILE A 49 23.47 -0.16 -19.00
C ILE A 49 24.81 0.58 -18.85
N GLU A 50 25.76 -0.01 -18.13
CA GLU A 50 27.10 0.58 -17.91
C GLU A 50 27.91 0.71 -19.20
N ASN A 51 27.73 -0.22 -20.14
CA ASN A 51 28.38 -0.21 -21.45
C ASN A 51 27.55 0.50 -22.53
N GLU A 52 26.37 1.05 -22.19
CA GLU A 52 25.45 1.71 -23.12
C GLU A 52 25.01 0.85 -24.32
N GLU A 53 24.89 -0.46 -24.11
CA GLU A 53 24.48 -1.43 -25.12
C GLU A 53 22.94 -1.43 -25.30
N TRP A 54 22.38 -0.27 -25.68
CA TRP A 54 20.94 0.00 -25.73
C TRP A 54 20.14 -0.99 -26.59
N LYS A 55 20.78 -1.60 -27.60
CA LYS A 55 20.16 -2.62 -28.48
C LYS A 55 19.86 -3.95 -27.77
N ARG A 56 20.56 -4.26 -26.67
CA ARG A 56 20.38 -5.49 -25.87
C ARG A 56 19.41 -5.29 -24.72
N LEU A 57 18.99 -4.05 -24.49
CA LEU A 57 18.11 -3.66 -23.40
C LEU A 57 16.65 -3.65 -23.88
N PRO A 58 15.68 -3.84 -22.96
CA PRO A 58 14.26 -3.76 -23.28
C PRO A 58 13.84 -2.33 -23.65
N ALA A 59 12.55 -2.13 -23.91
CA ALA A 59 11.97 -0.83 -24.26
C ALA A 59 12.48 0.32 -23.38
N ARG A 60 12.68 1.50 -23.98
CA ARG A 60 13.24 2.71 -23.35
C ARG A 60 12.61 3.07 -22.00
N VAL A 61 11.32 2.81 -21.81
CA VAL A 61 10.64 3.08 -20.53
C VAL A 61 11.08 2.14 -19.41
N PHE A 62 11.37 0.88 -19.71
CA PHE A 62 11.98 -0.03 -18.73
C PHE A 62 13.40 0.43 -18.38
N ILE A 63 14.19 0.86 -19.37
CA ILE A 63 15.53 1.39 -19.12
C ILE A 63 15.49 2.59 -18.17
N LYS A 64 14.56 3.53 -18.36
CA LYS A 64 14.36 4.65 -17.40
C LYS A 64 14.04 4.16 -15.98
N GLY A 65 13.24 3.11 -15.85
CA GLY A 65 12.97 2.46 -14.58
C GLY A 65 14.24 1.89 -13.95
N PHE A 66 15.05 1.19 -14.73
CA PHE A 66 16.31 0.60 -14.29
C PHE A 66 17.32 1.65 -13.85
N ILE A 67 17.49 2.73 -14.62
CA ILE A 67 18.38 3.84 -14.27
C ILE A 67 17.93 4.47 -12.94
N ARG A 68 16.64 4.69 -12.72
CA ARG A 68 16.12 5.21 -11.45
C ARG A 68 16.42 4.27 -10.27
N SER A 69 16.18 2.96 -10.43
CA SER A 69 16.49 2.00 -9.37
C SER A 69 18.00 1.92 -9.09
N TYR A 70 18.82 1.96 -10.14
CA TYR A 70 20.27 1.99 -10.04
C TYR A 70 20.73 3.21 -9.23
N THR A 71 20.36 4.43 -9.66
CA THR A 71 20.81 5.66 -9.01
C THR A 71 20.34 5.76 -7.57
N ASN A 72 19.13 5.29 -7.26
CA ASN A 72 18.63 5.20 -5.90
C ASN A 72 19.50 4.25 -5.03
N ALA A 73 19.90 3.09 -5.56
CA ALA A 73 20.71 2.12 -4.83
C ALA A 73 22.13 2.65 -4.51
N ILE A 74 22.71 3.45 -5.40
CA ILE A 74 24.06 4.04 -5.19
C ILE A 74 24.01 5.44 -4.56
N GLY A 75 22.82 6.01 -4.34
CA GLY A 75 22.64 7.37 -3.81
C GLY A 75 23.06 8.49 -4.77
N TYR A 76 22.95 8.27 -6.08
CA TYR A 76 23.25 9.25 -7.12
C TYR A 76 22.01 10.07 -7.53
N ASP A 77 22.22 11.27 -8.07
CA ASP A 77 21.13 12.13 -8.55
C ASP A 77 20.43 11.53 -9.77
N THR A 78 19.28 10.94 -9.51
CA THR A 78 18.41 10.32 -10.52
C THR A 78 18.02 11.30 -11.63
N ILE A 79 17.78 12.57 -11.32
CA ILE A 79 17.32 13.55 -12.32
C ILE A 79 18.47 13.85 -13.29
N LYS A 80 19.69 14.03 -12.77
CA LYS A 80 20.90 14.21 -13.61
C LYS A 80 21.14 13.00 -14.50
N ALA A 81 21.07 11.78 -13.94
CA ALA A 81 21.26 10.56 -14.70
C ALA A 81 20.23 10.39 -15.84
N LEU A 82 18.95 10.64 -15.56
CA LEU A 82 17.89 10.55 -16.57
C LEU A 82 18.04 11.61 -17.67
N ARG A 83 18.53 12.81 -17.34
CA ARG A 83 18.84 13.84 -18.35
C ARG A 83 19.96 13.40 -19.29
N LEU A 84 21.02 12.82 -18.75
CA LEU A 84 22.12 12.28 -19.57
C LEU A 84 21.63 11.14 -20.46
N PHE A 85 20.82 10.22 -19.91
CA PHE A 85 20.19 9.15 -20.70
C PHE A 85 19.27 9.69 -21.82
N ASP A 86 18.50 10.75 -21.54
CA ASP A 86 17.64 11.37 -22.53
C ASP A 86 18.44 12.01 -23.69
N LYS A 87 19.69 12.44 -23.44
CA LYS A 87 20.62 12.91 -24.48
C LYS A 87 21.22 11.75 -25.30
N THR A 88 21.55 10.62 -24.67
CA THR A 88 22.23 9.49 -25.35
C THR A 88 21.29 8.64 -26.21
N VAL A 89 20.04 8.45 -25.78
CA VAL A 89 19.04 7.67 -26.52
C VAL A 89 17.90 8.58 -26.98
N PRO A 90 18.00 9.19 -28.18
CA PRO A 90 16.92 10.00 -28.73
C PRO A 90 15.67 9.14 -28.97
N LEU A 91 14.50 9.77 -28.91
CA LEU A 91 13.19 9.13 -29.14
C LEU A 91 13.05 8.68 -30.61
N ARG A 92 13.78 7.64 -31.03
CA ARG A 92 13.71 7.13 -32.39
C ARG A 92 12.61 6.08 -32.47
N GLY A 93 11.42 6.53 -32.86
CA GLY A 93 10.42 5.80 -33.66
C GLY A 93 9.77 4.53 -33.11
N GLU A 94 10.42 3.73 -32.28
CA GLU A 94 9.93 2.42 -31.87
C GLU A 94 9.60 2.41 -30.39
N GLU A 95 8.38 1.97 -30.13
CA GLU A 95 7.74 1.87 -28.83
C GLU A 95 7.50 3.22 -28.15
N ARG A 96 6.40 3.85 -28.55
CA ARG A 96 5.60 4.64 -27.61
C ARG A 96 4.95 3.63 -26.65
N PRO A 97 5.46 3.39 -25.43
CA PRO A 97 4.60 2.81 -24.42
C PRO A 97 3.43 3.77 -24.29
N ARG A 98 2.22 3.26 -24.55
CA ARG A 98 0.99 4.00 -24.32
C ARG A 98 1.11 4.61 -22.93
N PRO A 99 0.89 5.92 -22.76
CA PRO A 99 0.96 6.49 -21.43
C PRO A 99 -0.04 5.69 -20.58
N LEU A 100 0.48 4.94 -19.60
CA LEU A 100 -0.35 4.57 -18.46
C LEU A 100 -0.67 5.91 -17.82
N ARG A 101 -1.81 6.48 -18.22
CA ARG A 101 -2.43 7.59 -17.51
C ARG A 101 -2.44 7.15 -16.06
N ARG A 102 -1.56 7.74 -15.25
CA ARG A 102 -1.71 7.70 -13.80
C ARG A 102 -3.02 8.41 -13.55
N ASN A 103 -4.08 7.62 -13.46
CA ASN A 103 -5.41 8.08 -13.21
C ASN A 103 -5.43 8.46 -11.73
N VAL A 104 -4.91 9.65 -11.41
CA VAL A 104 -5.29 10.32 -10.17
C VAL A 104 -6.78 10.56 -10.33
N LYS A 105 -7.58 9.63 -9.80
CA LYS A 105 -9.03 9.78 -9.73
C LYS A 105 -9.26 11.11 -9.03
N LYS A 106 -9.61 12.13 -9.80
CA LYS A 106 -10.06 13.41 -9.28
C LYS A 106 -11.44 13.10 -8.72
N VAL A 107 -11.48 12.63 -7.47
CA VAL A 107 -12.76 12.42 -6.78
C VAL A 107 -13.44 13.78 -6.77
N ASN A 108 -14.67 13.83 -7.28
CA ASN A 108 -15.38 15.09 -7.44
C ASN A 108 -15.57 15.69 -6.05
N SER A 109 -14.82 16.75 -5.74
CA SER A 109 -14.87 17.50 -4.48
C SER A 109 -16.30 17.89 -4.08
N LEU A 110 -17.20 17.94 -5.06
CA LEU A 110 -18.63 18.15 -4.91
C LEU A 110 -19.31 17.20 -3.90
N TYR A 111 -18.89 15.93 -3.78
CA TYR A 111 -19.45 15.03 -2.76
C TYR A 111 -19.19 15.55 -1.34
N TYR A 112 -17.98 16.04 -1.07
CA TYR A 112 -17.65 16.62 0.24
C TYR A 112 -18.42 17.91 0.52
N ILE A 113 -18.71 18.70 -0.52
CA ILE A 113 -19.54 19.91 -0.41
C ILE A 113 -21.00 19.54 -0.08
N ILE A 114 -21.57 18.56 -0.79
CA ILE A 114 -22.93 18.08 -0.52
C ILE A 114 -23.03 17.47 0.88
N ALA A 115 -22.06 16.66 1.28
CA ALA A 115 -22.00 16.07 2.62
C ALA A 115 -21.90 17.14 3.72
N LEU A 116 -21.09 18.18 3.51
CA LEU A 116 -20.99 19.31 4.45
C LEU A 116 -22.30 20.09 4.55
N LEU A 117 -22.98 20.34 3.44
CA LEU A 117 -24.27 21.03 3.43
C LEU A 117 -25.36 20.23 4.16
N LEU A 118 -25.41 18.91 3.95
CA LEU A 118 -26.34 18.03 4.68
C LEU A 118 -26.05 18.01 6.18
N LEU A 119 -24.77 18.00 6.57
CA LEU A 119 -24.37 18.06 7.98
C LEU A 119 -24.82 19.38 8.63
N ILE A 120 -24.61 20.52 7.95
CA ILE A 120 -25.06 21.83 8.43
C ILE A 120 -26.59 21.88 8.54
N ALA A 121 -27.31 21.39 7.53
CA ALA A 121 -28.77 21.36 7.55
C ALA A 121 -29.33 20.50 8.71
N ALA A 122 -28.72 19.34 8.95
CA ALA A 122 -29.08 18.48 10.08
C ALA A 122 -28.80 19.17 11.43
N ALA A 123 -27.66 19.84 11.58
CA ALA A 123 -27.33 20.58 12.79
C ALA A 123 -28.33 21.73 13.06
N VAL A 124 -28.73 22.46 12.01
CA VAL A 124 -29.75 23.53 12.12
C VAL A 124 -31.10 22.94 12.51
N TYR A 125 -31.50 21.81 11.91
CA TYR A 125 -32.74 21.12 12.26
C TYR A 125 -32.76 20.69 13.73
N ILE A 126 -31.68 20.05 14.19
CA ILE A 126 -31.53 19.63 15.59
C ILE A 126 -31.60 20.85 16.53
N TYR A 127 -30.91 21.94 16.20
CA TYR A 127 -30.93 23.16 17.00
C TYR A 127 -32.34 23.77 17.10
N ARG A 128 -33.10 23.80 16.00
CA ARG A 128 -34.49 24.26 15.99
C ARG A 128 -35.40 23.42 16.88
N VAL A 129 -35.28 22.09 16.81
CA VAL A 129 -36.06 21.17 17.65
C VAL A 129 -35.70 21.33 19.12
N HIS A 130 -34.42 21.48 19.46
CA HIS A 130 -33.99 21.63 20.85
C HIS A 130 -34.51 22.93 21.49
N LEU A 131 -34.50 24.03 20.73
CA LEU A 131 -35.07 25.32 21.13
C LEU A 131 -36.57 25.27 21.47
N GLU A 132 -37.33 24.37 20.84
CA GLU A 132 -38.78 24.28 21.04
C GLU A 132 -39.14 23.48 22.32
N ILE A 133 -38.30 22.53 22.71
CA ILE A 133 -38.52 21.65 23.88
C ILE A 133 -38.33 22.39 25.20
N ASP A 134 -37.48 23.42 25.26
CA ASP A 134 -37.21 24.18 26.49
C ASP A 134 -38.36 25.13 26.90
N THR A 135 -39.34 25.37 26.01
CA THR A 135 -40.45 26.30 26.27
C THR A 135 -41.67 25.70 26.98
N LEU A 136 -41.75 24.36 27.10
CA LEU A 136 -42.90 23.68 27.74
C LEU A 136 -42.70 23.31 29.22
N LYS A 137 -41.57 23.68 29.83
CA LYS A 137 -41.30 23.42 31.25
C LYS A 137 -41.50 24.68 32.10
N ALA A 138 -42.74 25.18 32.15
CA ALA A 138 -43.13 26.18 33.12
C ALA A 138 -43.35 25.52 34.52
N PRO A 139 -42.95 26.17 35.63
CA PRO A 139 -43.06 25.61 36.98
C PRO A 139 -44.52 25.54 37.43
N ARG A 140 -44.92 24.37 37.97
CA ARG A 140 -46.26 24.10 38.52
C ARG A 140 -46.60 25.13 39.60
N PRO A 141 -47.60 26.03 39.42
CA PRO A 141 -48.03 26.91 40.49
C PRO A 141 -48.68 26.08 41.60
N ALA A 142 -48.21 26.31 42.83
CA ALA A 142 -48.78 25.74 44.04
C ALA A 142 -50.22 26.23 44.22
N GLY A 143 -51.19 25.32 44.17
CA GLY A 143 -52.57 25.63 44.53
C GLY A 143 -53.61 24.96 43.65
N GLU A 144 -53.74 23.64 43.75
CA GLU A 144 -54.97 22.95 43.34
C GLU A 144 -55.21 21.76 44.26
N LEU A 145 -55.34 22.07 45.55
CA LEU A 145 -55.90 21.18 46.56
C LEU A 145 -57.32 21.70 46.84
N SER A 146 -58.30 21.38 45.99
CA SER A 146 -59.72 21.52 46.33
C SER A 146 -60.61 20.74 45.38
N ALA A 147 -61.39 19.83 45.98
CA ALA A 147 -62.61 19.20 45.49
C ALA A 147 -62.41 18.29 44.24
N VAL A 148 -62.63 16.99 44.31
CA VAL A 148 -63.90 16.35 44.66
C VAL A 148 -63.66 14.95 45.27
N THR A 149 -64.33 14.71 46.38
CA THR A 149 -64.57 13.41 47.05
C THR A 149 -65.95 12.90 46.62
N GLU A 150 -66.15 11.58 46.75
CA GLU A 150 -67.36 10.76 46.50
C GLU A 150 -67.31 10.03 45.15
N GLU A 151 -67.34 8.70 45.07
CA GLU A 151 -67.60 7.67 46.07
C GLU A 151 -67.13 6.32 45.47
N ALA A 152 -66.60 5.43 46.32
CA ALA A 152 -66.17 4.10 45.94
C ALA A 152 -67.29 3.09 46.18
N THR A 153 -67.51 2.13 45.26
CA THR A 153 -68.10 0.81 45.57
C THR A 153 -67.59 -0.25 44.58
N GLU A 154 -66.56 -0.97 45.02
CA GLU A 154 -66.44 -2.44 45.10
C GLU A 154 -66.63 -3.36 43.86
N ALA A 155 -65.47 -3.82 43.35
CA ALA A 155 -65.04 -5.21 43.09
C ALA A 155 -65.90 -6.22 42.25
N GLN A 156 -65.32 -6.74 41.15
CA GLN A 156 -64.74 -8.11 41.03
C GLN A 156 -64.41 -8.47 39.55
N PRO A 157 -63.47 -9.42 39.31
CA PRO A 157 -62.82 -9.64 38.01
C PRO A 157 -63.53 -10.70 37.15
N GLU A 158 -63.67 -10.47 35.84
CA GLU A 158 -64.01 -11.55 34.90
C GLU A 158 -62.74 -12.21 34.34
N ILE A 159 -62.66 -13.51 34.61
CA ILE A 159 -61.66 -14.46 34.17
C ILE A 159 -61.89 -14.75 32.68
N ILE A 160 -60.86 -14.57 31.85
CA ILE A 160 -60.87 -15.05 30.46
C ILE A 160 -60.51 -16.53 30.49
N ASP A 161 -61.54 -17.37 30.41
CA ASP A 161 -61.41 -18.78 30.08
C ASP A 161 -61.36 -18.99 28.57
N ASN A 162 -60.50 -19.93 28.18
CA ASN A 162 -60.34 -20.60 26.90
C ASN A 162 -59.27 -20.01 25.94
N ILE A 163 -58.07 -20.61 25.83
CA ILE A 163 -57.73 -21.93 25.21
C ILE A 163 -57.86 -21.79 23.69
N SER A 164 -56.93 -22.11 22.80
CA SER A 164 -55.69 -22.89 22.79
C SER A 164 -55.08 -22.70 21.40
N PHE A 165 -53.77 -22.78 21.27
CA PHE A 165 -53.20 -23.54 20.15
C PHE A 165 -51.97 -24.31 20.65
N GLN A 166 -52.15 -25.62 20.72
CA GLN A 166 -51.14 -26.68 20.88
C GLN A 166 -50.18 -26.60 19.68
N ASP A 167 -48.87 -26.61 19.86
CA ASP A 167 -47.99 -27.68 20.34
C ASP A 167 -47.13 -28.14 19.16
N GLU A 168 -45.97 -28.67 19.50
CA GLU A 168 -45.15 -29.57 18.72
C GLU A 168 -43.92 -29.01 17.96
N THR A 169 -42.79 -29.31 18.59
CA THR A 169 -41.59 -29.98 18.04
C THR A 169 -40.39 -29.13 17.65
N ASP A 170 -39.46 -28.96 18.62
CA ASP A 170 -38.09 -29.53 18.72
C ASP A 170 -37.26 -29.77 17.42
N PRO A 171 -35.90 -29.91 17.42
CA PRO A 171 -34.95 -30.01 18.56
C PRO A 171 -33.57 -29.30 18.37
N PHE A 172 -32.79 -29.24 19.45
CA PHE A 172 -31.30 -29.31 19.50
C PHE A 172 -30.40 -28.24 18.82
N THR A 173 -29.66 -27.49 19.67
CA THR A 173 -28.18 -27.34 19.59
C THR A 173 -27.69 -26.72 20.91
N ASP A 174 -27.30 -27.54 21.89
CA ASP A 174 -25.94 -28.02 22.20
C ASP A 174 -25.04 -26.92 22.81
N ILE A 175 -25.17 -26.68 24.12
CA ILE A 175 -24.31 -27.17 25.22
C ILE A 175 -22.83 -26.80 25.06
N SER A 176 -22.48 -25.75 25.79
CA SER A 176 -21.15 -25.50 26.33
C SER A 176 -20.72 -26.59 27.30
N THR A 177 -19.51 -27.15 27.14
CA THR A 177 -18.56 -27.33 28.26
C THR A 177 -17.13 -27.56 27.76
N PRO A 178 -16.11 -26.97 28.44
CA PRO A 178 -14.69 -27.21 28.19
C PRO A 178 -14.16 -28.35 29.08
N TYR A 179 -13.23 -29.16 28.57
CA TYR A 179 -12.41 -30.02 29.43
C TYR A 179 -11.00 -30.18 28.86
N ASP A 180 -10.04 -29.75 29.67
CA ASP A 180 -8.60 -29.87 29.53
C ASP A 180 -8.14 -31.33 29.48
N ALA A 181 -6.99 -31.61 28.85
CA ALA A 181 -5.84 -32.20 29.54
C ALA A 181 -4.72 -32.67 28.57
N ALA A 182 -3.54 -32.09 28.83
CA ALA A 182 -2.27 -32.80 29.04
C ALA A 182 -1.52 -33.49 27.89
N GLY A 183 -0.31 -32.95 27.66
CA GLY A 183 0.95 -33.69 27.50
C GLY A 183 1.22 -34.31 26.13
N ALA A 184 2.44 -34.49 25.65
CA ALA A 184 3.77 -34.23 26.18
C ALA A 184 4.76 -34.57 25.03
N GLN A 185 5.92 -33.88 25.00
CA GLN A 185 7.24 -34.40 24.54
C GLN A 185 7.40 -34.63 23.01
N ASP A 186 8.53 -34.54 22.34
CA ASP A 186 9.92 -34.14 22.59
C ASP A 186 10.66 -34.28 21.23
N SER A 187 11.83 -33.66 21.12
CA SER A 187 12.97 -34.02 20.28
C SER A 187 13.09 -33.50 18.84
N THR A 188 14.06 -32.60 18.72
CA THR A 188 14.94 -32.36 17.57
C THR A 188 15.67 -33.62 17.11
N HIS A 189 15.86 -33.80 15.80
CA HIS A 189 17.07 -34.46 15.29
C HIS A 189 17.41 -34.00 13.85
N GLU A 190 18.47 -33.20 13.78
CA GLU A 190 19.40 -33.10 12.66
C GLU A 190 20.10 -34.47 12.48
N ILE A 191 20.42 -34.91 11.26
CA ILE A 191 21.62 -35.71 10.87
C ILE A 191 21.57 -36.00 9.35
N ILE A 192 22.53 -35.38 8.67
CA ILE A 192 23.43 -35.84 7.60
C ILE A 192 23.31 -37.32 7.15
N SER A 193 23.24 -37.55 5.82
CA SER A 193 24.21 -38.37 5.06
C SER A 193 23.59 -38.89 3.75
N GLY A 194 24.33 -38.74 2.65
CA GLY A 194 23.93 -39.22 1.32
C GLY A 194 25.00 -38.92 0.29
N SER A 195 26.24 -39.35 0.58
CA SER A 195 27.33 -39.52 -0.37
C SER A 195 26.88 -40.31 -1.61
N ASN A 196 27.14 -39.80 -2.80
CA ASN A 196 27.62 -40.70 -3.85
C ASN A 196 28.75 -40.07 -4.66
N THR A 197 29.89 -40.73 -4.51
CA THR A 197 31.16 -40.57 -5.17
C THR A 197 31.05 -41.19 -6.56
N GLY A 198 31.48 -40.46 -7.59
CA GLY A 198 31.68 -40.97 -8.93
C GLY A 198 32.97 -40.38 -9.51
N GLN A 199 34.09 -40.93 -9.05
CA GLN A 199 35.40 -40.77 -9.69
C GLN A 199 35.37 -41.32 -11.12
N MET A 200 35.98 -40.63 -12.08
CA MET A 200 37.16 -41.10 -12.83
C MET A 200 37.49 -40.18 -14.02
N ILE A 201 38.69 -39.55 -13.94
CA ILE A 201 39.76 -39.52 -14.99
C ILE A 201 39.46 -38.61 -16.22
N GLU A 202 40.31 -37.66 -16.64
CA GLU A 202 41.70 -37.84 -17.09
C GLU A 202 42.46 -36.49 -17.23
N GLU A 203 43.72 -36.51 -16.77
CA GLU A 203 44.96 -35.84 -17.26
C GLU A 203 44.84 -34.53 -18.08
N ILE A 204 45.34 -33.39 -17.61
CA ILE A 204 46.76 -32.93 -17.68
C ILE A 204 47.47 -33.32 -18.99
N HIS A 205 47.59 -32.36 -19.91
CA HIS A 205 48.88 -32.13 -20.55
C HIS A 205 49.01 -30.66 -20.99
N THR A 206 50.00 -30.02 -20.34
CA THR A 206 50.98 -29.03 -20.83
C THR A 206 50.59 -28.09 -21.96
#